data_AF-A0A7V7T3C6-F1
#
_entry.id   AF-A0A7V7T3C6-F1
#
_cell.length_a   1.000
_cell.length_b   1.000
_cell.length_c   1.000
_cell.angle_alpha   90.00
_cell.angle_beta   90.00
_cell.angle_gamma   90.00
#
_symmetry.space_group_name_H-M   'P 1'
#
loop_
_entity.id
_entity.type
_entity.pdbx_description
1 polymer ?
#
loop_
_entity_poly.entity_id
_entity_poly.type
_entity_poly.pdbx_seq_one_letter_code
_entity_poly.pdbx_strand_id
1 'polypeptide(L)'
;MTINTRKSLKYVLSLLIVTYLVGCTPLTVIEINDNTFYQLQQDVESIKNSQVADAAPMEMKIISEKLQRTKQAKANGDLREEARLTQQIRADMTIARLRAKVNGLNQSLLEKRDELSAARVYLQQLEAQLP
;
A
#
# COMPACT_ATOMS: atom_id res chain seq x y z
N MET A 1 -29.67 11.33 -28.94
CA MET A 1 -28.48 11.27 -28.08
C MET A 1 -27.59 10.13 -28.59
N THR A 2 -26.66 10.43 -29.50
CA THR A 2 -25.81 9.42 -30.16
C THR A 2 -24.62 9.09 -29.25
N ILE A 3 -24.70 7.94 -28.59
CA ILE A 3 -23.60 7.42 -27.76
C ILE A 3 -22.45 7.09 -28.71
N ASN A 4 -21.32 7.76 -28.50
CA ASN A 4 -20.12 7.68 -29.33
C ASN A 4 -19.36 6.38 -29.01
N THR A 5 -19.88 5.25 -29.53
CA THR A 5 -19.46 3.86 -29.25
C THR A 5 -17.98 3.57 -29.50
N ARG A 6 -17.30 4.37 -30.34
CA ARG A 6 -15.86 4.20 -30.62
C ARG A 6 -14.95 4.61 -29.45
N LYS A 7 -15.38 5.52 -28.58
CA LYS A 7 -14.56 5.95 -27.43
C LYS A 7 -14.69 4.97 -26.26
N SER A 8 -15.88 4.44 -25.98
CA SER A 8 -16.10 3.48 -24.87
C SER A 8 -15.40 2.14 -25.10
N LEU A 9 -15.32 1.68 -26.36
CA LEU A 9 -14.63 0.44 -26.70
C LEU A 9 -13.14 0.49 -26.35
N LYS A 10 -12.49 1.65 -26.54
CA LYS A 10 -11.06 1.82 -26.20
C LYS A 10 -10.82 1.73 -24.70
N TYR A 11 -11.71 2.33 -23.89
CA TYR A 11 -11.60 2.29 -22.43
C TYR A 11 -11.91 0.92 -21.84
N VAL A 12 -12.86 0.18 -22.42
CA VAL A 12 -13.16 -1.20 -22.01
C VAL A 12 -12.02 -2.14 -22.37
N LEU A 13 -11.43 -1.98 -23.56
CA LEU A 13 -10.29 -2.77 -24.01
C LEU A 13 -9.04 -2.51 -23.17
N SER A 14 -8.77 -1.25 -22.80
CA SER A 14 -7.65 -0.93 -21.91
C SER A 14 -7.87 -1.40 -20.48
N LEU A 15 -9.11 -1.40 -19.97
CA LEU A 15 -9.43 -1.97 -18.65
C LEU A 15 -9.18 -3.48 -18.61
N LEU A 16 -9.54 -4.20 -19.68
CA LEU A 16 -9.33 -5.64 -19.84
C LEU A 16 -7.85 -6.03 -19.91
N ILE A 17 -7.01 -5.19 -20.52
CA ILE A 17 -5.56 -5.42 -20.61
C ILE A 17 -4.89 -5.18 -19.25
N VAL A 18 -5.34 -4.17 -18.49
CA VAL A 18 -4.82 -3.89 -17.15
C VAL A 18 -5.19 -5.02 -16.17
N THR A 19 -6.40 -5.59 -16.25
CA THR A 19 -6.77 -6.73 -15.40
C THR A 19 -6.02 -8.02 -15.76
N TYR A 20 -5.72 -8.24 -17.04
CA TYR A 20 -4.92 -9.39 -17.46
C TYR A 20 -3.44 -9.29 -17.03
N LEU A 21 -2.86 -8.09 -17.06
CA LEU A 21 -1.48 -7.85 -16.65
C LEU A 21 -1.26 -7.96 -15.14
N VAL A 22 -2.28 -7.65 -14.32
CA VAL A 22 -2.22 -7.80 -12.86
C VAL A 22 -2.48 -9.26 -12.42
N GLY A 23 -3.12 -10.07 -13.26
CA GLY A 23 -3.54 -11.44 -12.93
C GLY A 23 -2.46 -12.53 -13.03
N CYS A 24 -1.31 -12.26 -13.63
CA CYS A 24 -0.26 -13.27 -13.86
C CYS A 24 1.11 -12.80 -13.36
N THR A 25 1.25 -12.61 -12.05
CA THR A 25 2.57 -12.75 -11.45
C THR A 25 2.85 -14.25 -11.29
N PRO A 26 4.00 -14.78 -11.77
CA PRO A 26 4.36 -16.16 -11.49
C PRO A 26 4.37 -16.36 -9.97
N LEU A 27 3.85 -17.49 -9.49
CA LEU A 27 4.03 -17.93 -8.11
C LEU A 27 5.54 -18.05 -7.85
N THR A 28 6.15 -16.99 -7.35
CA THR A 28 7.52 -17.03 -6.84
C THR A 28 7.46 -17.87 -5.57
N VAL A 29 7.77 -19.15 -5.70
CA VAL A 29 7.95 -20.03 -4.54
C VAL A 29 9.08 -19.43 -3.72
N ILE A 30 8.78 -18.97 -2.50
CA ILE A 30 9.83 -18.54 -1.58
C ILE A 30 10.49 -19.81 -1.08
N GLU A 31 11.76 -19.97 -1.42
CA GLU A 31 12.59 -21.01 -0.84
C GLU A 31 12.82 -20.67 0.64
N ILE A 32 12.22 -21.47 1.53
CA ILE A 32 12.38 -21.32 2.98
C ILE A 32 13.68 -22.02 3.38
N ASN A 33 14.56 -21.25 4.00
CA ASN A 33 15.75 -21.75 4.69
C ASN A 33 15.72 -21.34 6.17
N ASP A 34 16.69 -21.81 6.94
CA ASP A 34 16.73 -21.57 8.39
C ASP A 34 16.68 -20.09 8.78
N ASN A 35 17.22 -19.22 7.93
CA ASN A 35 17.33 -17.78 8.16
C ASN A 35 16.09 -16.99 7.74
N THR A 36 15.19 -17.59 6.96
CA THR A 36 14.08 -16.84 6.33
C THR A 36 13.15 -16.23 7.36
N PHE A 37 12.80 -16.98 8.41
CA PHE A 37 12.00 -16.47 9.52
C PHE A 37 12.69 -15.32 10.26
N TYR A 38 13.99 -15.41 10.53
CA TYR A 38 14.71 -14.38 11.29
C TYR A 38 14.82 -13.08 10.48
N GLN A 39 15.04 -13.18 9.16
CA GLN A 39 14.97 -12.02 8.27
C GLN A 39 13.58 -11.40 8.26
N LEU A 40 12.54 -12.23 8.15
CA LEU A 40 11.15 -11.76 8.21
C LEU A 40 10.84 -11.05 9.53
N GLN A 41 11.32 -11.59 10.64
CA GLN A 41 11.16 -10.98 11.96
C GLN A 41 11.85 -9.61 12.03
N GLN A 42 13.07 -9.50 11.51
CA GLN A 42 13.80 -8.24 11.44
C GLN A 42 13.07 -7.21 10.56
N ASP A 43 12.54 -7.64 9.42
CA ASP A 43 11.76 -6.78 8.52
C ASP A 43 10.51 -6.24 9.22
N VAL A 44 9.77 -7.10 9.94
CA VAL A 44 8.58 -6.71 10.69
C VAL A 44 8.93 -5.71 11.81
N GLU A 45 10.00 -5.95 12.57
CA GLU A 45 10.46 -5.01 13.60
C GLU A 45 10.91 -3.68 13.00
N SER A 46 11.52 -3.68 11.81
CA SER A 46 11.89 -2.43 11.12
C SER A 46 10.67 -1.57 10.79
N ILE A 47 9.57 -2.19 10.35
CA ILE A 47 8.32 -1.47 10.02
C ILE A 47 7.63 -1.01 11.30
N LYS A 48 7.62 -1.86 12.33
CA LYS A 48 7.02 -1.55 13.63
C LYS A 48 7.68 -0.33 14.29
N ASN A 49 8.98 -0.15 14.09
CA ASN A 49 9.74 0.99 14.61
C ASN A 49 9.76 2.20 13.65
N SER A 50 8.89 2.22 12.65
CA SER A 50 8.79 3.30 11.66
C SER A 50 7.44 3.99 11.72
N GLN A 51 7.34 5.16 11.06
CA GLN A 51 6.08 5.91 10.89
C GLN A 51 4.97 5.11 10.18
N VAL A 52 5.32 4.00 9.52
CA VAL A 52 4.35 3.10 8.89
C VAL A 52 3.46 2.43 9.94
N ALA A 53 3.99 2.15 11.12
CA ALA A 53 3.23 1.47 12.18
C ALA A 53 2.05 2.32 12.66
N ASP A 54 2.27 3.62 12.82
CA ASP A 54 1.24 4.57 13.25
C ASP A 54 0.20 4.81 12.15
N ALA A 55 0.63 4.82 10.89
CA ALA A 55 -0.25 5.06 9.75
C ALA A 55 -1.09 3.83 9.34
N ALA A 56 -0.69 2.62 9.73
CA ALA A 56 -1.31 1.36 9.32
C ALA A 56 -1.49 0.36 10.50
N PRO A 57 -2.20 0.75 11.59
CA PRO A 57 -2.28 -0.06 12.81
C PRO A 57 -3.00 -1.40 12.61
N MET A 58 -3.98 -1.46 11.71
CA MET A 58 -4.70 -2.69 11.38
C MET A 58 -3.79 -3.69 10.68
N GLU A 59 -3.03 -3.24 9.68
CA GLU A 59 -2.05 -4.06 8.98
C GLU A 59 -0.98 -4.58 9.94
N MET A 60 -0.49 -3.75 10.86
CA MET A 60 0.50 -4.17 11.86
C MET A 60 -0.02 -5.26 12.79
N LYS A 61 -1.30 -5.21 13.16
CA LYS A 61 -1.95 -6.28 13.94
C LYS A 61 -1.96 -7.60 13.17
N ILE A 62 -2.41 -7.57 11.91
CA ILE A 62 -2.47 -8.75 11.03
C ILE A 62 -1.07 -9.34 10.81
N ILE A 63 -0.07 -8.49 10.57
CA ILE A 63 1.33 -8.89 10.40
C ILE A 63 1.84 -9.60 11.66
N SER A 64 1.58 -9.03 12.84
CA SER A 64 2.03 -9.59 14.12
C SER A 64 1.40 -10.96 14.40
N GLU A 65 0.10 -11.11 14.14
CA GLU A 65 -0.62 -12.38 14.28
C GLU A 65 -0.08 -13.45 13.31
N LYS A 66 0.17 -13.08 12.05
CA LYS A 66 0.77 -13.99 11.06
C LYS A 66 2.20 -14.36 11.43
N LEU A 67 2.99 -13.44 11.99
CA LEU A 67 4.36 -13.71 12.41
C LEU A 67 4.40 -14.77 13.53
N GLN A 68 3.47 -14.71 14.49
CA GLN A 68 3.33 -15.74 15.51
C GLN A 68 2.99 -17.11 14.92
N ARG A 69 2.06 -17.17 13.96
CA ARG A 69 1.74 -18.40 13.24
C ARG A 69 2.92 -18.93 12.41
N THR A 70 3.72 -18.03 11.84
CA THR A 70 4.93 -18.39 11.08
C THR A 70 5.97 -19.02 12.01
N LYS A 71 6.14 -18.47 13.22
CA LYS A 71 7.00 -19.05 14.26
C LYS A 71 6.55 -20.46 14.64
N GLN A 72 5.25 -20.70 14.76
CA GLN A 72 4.68 -22.03 15.02
C GLN A 72 4.94 -22.99 13.85
N ALA A 73 4.72 -22.55 12.61
CA ALA A 73 5.00 -23.35 11.41
C ALA A 73 6.48 -23.77 11.35
N LYS A 74 7.41 -22.84 11.60
CA LYS A 74 8.85 -23.14 11.68
C LYS A 74 9.16 -24.16 12.78
N ALA A 75 8.59 -23.99 13.98
CA ALA A 75 8.79 -24.92 15.10
C ALA A 75 8.26 -26.33 14.80
N ASN A 76 7.19 -26.42 14.00
CA ASN A 76 6.58 -27.69 13.59
C ASN A 76 7.25 -28.29 12.34
N GLY A 77 8.22 -27.60 11.72
CA GLY A 77 8.85 -28.03 10.45
C GLY A 77 7.93 -27.95 9.23
N ASP A 78 6.82 -27.21 9.31
CA ASP A 78 5.88 -27.04 8.19
C ASP A 78 6.38 -25.95 7.23
N LEU A 79 7.30 -26.34 6.35
CA LEU A 79 7.93 -25.44 5.37
C LEU A 79 6.92 -24.82 4.40
N ARG A 80 5.82 -25.51 4.09
CA ARG A 80 4.79 -25.00 3.17
C ARG A 80 3.99 -23.88 3.82
N GLU A 81 3.57 -24.08 5.06
CA GLU A 81 2.84 -23.05 5.81
C GLU A 81 3.77 -21.87 6.16
N GLU A 82 5.04 -22.14 6.51
CA GLU A 82 6.05 -21.08 6.71
C GLU A 82 6.23 -20.22 5.45
N ALA A 83 6.37 -20.84 4.27
CA ALA A 83 6.47 -20.15 2.99
C ALA A 83 5.23 -19.29 2.70
N ARG A 84 4.05 -19.89 2.87
CA ARG A 84 2.77 -19.22 2.61
C ARG A 84 2.57 -18.00 3.52
N LEU A 85 2.82 -18.15 4.82
CA LEU A 85 2.67 -17.06 5.78
C LEU A 85 3.73 -15.97 5.56
N THR A 86 4.97 -16.36 5.23
CA THR A 86 6.05 -15.41 4.88
C THR A 86 5.66 -14.54 3.69
N GLN A 87 5.13 -15.13 2.61
CA GLN A 87 4.63 -14.38 1.45
C GLN A 87 3.53 -13.41 1.85
N GLN A 88 2.57 -13.86 2.66
CA GLN A 88 1.46 -13.03 3.11
C GLN A 88 1.94 -11.85 3.94
N ILE A 89 2.88 -12.07 4.87
CA ILE A 89 3.46 -10.99 5.67
C ILE A 89 4.16 -9.97 4.77
N ARG A 90 4.96 -10.40 3.78
CA ARG A 90 5.61 -9.49 2.82
C ARG A 90 4.60 -8.64 2.03
N ALA A 91 3.48 -9.24 1.62
CA ALA A 91 2.39 -8.52 0.98
C ALA A 91 1.74 -7.51 1.93
N ASP A 92 1.41 -7.91 3.15
CA ASP A 92 0.80 -7.03 4.16
C ASP A 92 1.73 -5.86 4.53
N MET A 93 3.04 -6.10 4.65
CA MET A 93 4.05 -5.07 4.85
C MET A 93 4.06 -4.04 3.71
N THR A 94 3.86 -4.50 2.48
CA THR A 94 3.75 -3.61 1.32
C THR A 94 2.47 -2.78 1.38
N ILE A 95 1.35 -3.39 1.75
CA ILE A 95 0.08 -2.68 1.97
C ILE A 95 0.22 -1.61 3.05
N ALA A 96 0.87 -1.93 4.18
CA ALA A 96 1.11 -0.99 5.27
C ALA A 96 1.93 0.23 4.78
N ARG A 97 3.02 0.01 4.05
CA ARG A 97 3.84 1.08 3.46
C ARG A 97 3.05 1.95 2.48
N LEU A 98 2.22 1.33 1.63
CA LEU A 98 1.36 2.05 0.70
C LEU A 98 0.33 2.92 1.43
N ARG A 99 -0.27 2.40 2.50
CA ARG A 99 -1.19 3.17 3.34
C ARG A 99 -0.51 4.37 3.98
N ALA A 100 0.68 4.19 4.53
CA ALA A 100 1.48 5.30 5.07
C ALA A 100 1.77 6.37 4.00
N LYS A 101 2.16 5.95 2.79
CA LYS A 101 2.41 6.86 1.67
C LYS A 101 1.16 7.63 1.25
N VAL A 102 0.01 6.95 1.15
CA VAL A 102 -1.28 7.61 0.82
C VAL A 102 -1.66 8.64 1.88
N ASN A 103 -1.49 8.32 3.16
CA ASN A 103 -1.77 9.27 4.24
C ASN A 103 -0.86 10.51 4.14
N GLY A 104 0.44 10.32 3.89
CA GLY A 104 1.37 11.44 3.69
C GLY A 104 1.03 12.31 2.47
N LEU A 105 0.61 11.70 1.36
CA LEU A 105 0.16 12.43 0.17
C LEU A 105 -1.14 13.20 0.42
N ASN A 106 -2.08 12.62 1.16
CA ASN A 106 -3.32 13.31 1.55
C ASN A 106 -3.03 14.52 2.43
N GLN A 107 -2.11 14.39 3.38
CA GLN A 107 -1.69 15.51 4.23
C GLN A 107 -1.07 16.65 3.39
N SER A 108 -0.17 16.30 2.47
CA SER A 108 0.43 17.28 1.55
C SER A 108 -0.62 17.97 0.66
N LEU A 109 -1.65 17.24 0.22
CA LEU A 109 -2.74 17.80 -0.57
C LEU A 109 -3.58 18.80 0.24
N LEU A 110 -3.85 18.49 1.52
CA LEU A 110 -4.57 19.39 2.42
C LEU A 110 -3.79 20.69 2.64
N GLU A 111 -2.49 20.60 2.91
CA GLU A 111 -1.62 21.77 3.07
C GLU A 111 -1.62 22.66 1.82
N LYS A 112 -1.51 22.06 0.63
CA LYS A 112 -1.56 22.81 -0.64
C LYS A 112 -2.92 23.43 -0.92
N ARG A 113 -4.01 22.77 -0.51
CA ARG A 113 -5.35 23.33 -0.60
C ARG A 113 -5.48 24.56 0.30
N ASP A 114 -4.93 24.50 1.51
CA ASP A 114 -5.01 25.59 2.48
C ASP A 114 -4.14 26.79 2.04
N GLU A 115 -2.94 26.55 1.50
CA GLU A 115 -2.11 27.57 0.83
C GLU A 115 -2.86 28.25 -0.32
N LEU A 116 -3.51 27.46 -1.20
CA LEU A 116 -4.29 27.99 -2.32
C LEU A 116 -5.49 28.83 -1.84
N SER A 117 -6.15 28.39 -0.77
CA SER A 117 -7.25 29.13 -0.16
C SER A 117 -6.78 30.50 0.36
N ALA A 118 -5.66 30.53 1.08
CA ALA A 118 -5.07 31.76 1.59
C ALA A 118 -4.67 32.72 0.45
N ALA A 119 -4.05 32.19 -0.61
CA ALA A 119 -3.68 32.99 -1.79
C ALA A 119 -4.91 33.59 -2.49
N ARG A 120 -6.02 32.84 -2.60
CA ARG A 120 -7.28 33.35 -3.16
C ARG A 120 -7.88 34.49 -2.33
N VAL A 121 -7.87 34.35 -1.00
CA VAL A 121 -8.35 35.42 -0.11
C VAL A 121 -7.49 36.67 -0.27
N TYR A 122 -6.18 36.52 -0.34
CA TYR A 122 -5.26 37.64 -0.56
C TYR A 122 -5.50 38.34 -1.90
N LEU A 123 -5.68 37.57 -2.99
CA LEU A 123 -6.01 38.13 -4.30
C LEU A 123 -7.35 38.90 -4.28
N GLN A 124 -8.39 38.35 -3.64
CA GLN A 124 -9.67 39.04 -3.51
C GLN A 124 -9.55 40.36 -2.72
N GLN A 125 -8.71 40.40 -1.68
CA GLN A 125 -8.45 41.63 -0.92
C GLN A 125 -7.72 42.69 -1.75
N LEU A 126 -6.80 42.28 -2.62
CA LEU A 126 -6.11 43.15 -3.56
C LEU A 126 -7.06 43.70 -4.63
N GLU A 127 -7.89 42.84 -5.22
CA GLU A 127 -8.92 43.23 -6.20
C GLU A 127 -9.92 44.23 -5.61
N ALA A 128 -10.33 44.04 -4.36
CA ALA A 128 -11.24 44.97 -3.67
C ALA A 128 -10.60 46.34 -3.33
N GLN A 129 -9.27 46.46 -3.39
CA GLN A 129 -8.54 47.70 -3.12
C GLN A 129 -8.12 48.44 -4.40
N LEU A 130 -8.29 47.83 -5.56
CA LEU A 130 -8.07 48.49 -6.84
C LEU A 130 -9.31 49.34 -7.20
N PRO A 131 -9.13 50.61 -7.62
CA PRO A 131 -10.22 51.55 -7.90
C PRO A 131 -11.04 51.18 -9.15
#